data_AF-A0A5Q4BC91-F1
#
_entry.id   AF-A0A5Q4BC91-F1
#
_cell.length_a   1.000
_cell.length_b   1.000
_cell.length_c   1.000
_cell.angle_alpha   90.00
_cell.angle_beta   90.00
_cell.angle_gamma   90.00
#
_symmetry.space_group_name_H-M   'P 1'
#
loop_
_entity.id
_entity.type
_entity.pdbx_description
1 polymer ?
#
loop_
_entity_poly.entity_id
_entity_poly.type
_entity_poly.pdbx_seq_one_letter_code
_entity_poly.pdbx_strand_id
1 'polypeptide(L)'
;MSFDPATPHHSDSFLGSPSAELDANWRKLLLTFWSRLPDTEAQRLGPNSDAIPFDDGKGGFDGGIAVVHNMHCINYIYQTINGDYYFPNITEGQKKKQKSHLSHCLYHLMSSAKCQADMTPVLLHWTVDDHVPVLKWDGVQRSCVDWESLMKWGDEHSMTHSETMPSVSKMKHPIYGFILANAEGVVDFEEFSQRPDYQQWAREQGMEASKEDAARFLEEFARKQNERHHH
;
A
#
# COMPACT_ATOMS: atom_id res chain seq x y z
N MET A 1 10.72 -8.98 17.56
CA MET A 1 11.48 -7.81 18.05
C MET A 1 10.46 -6.77 18.43
N SER A 2 10.53 -6.22 19.65
CA SER A 2 9.53 -5.27 20.16
C SER A 2 9.88 -3.86 19.70
N PHE A 3 8.94 -3.19 19.05
CA PHE A 3 8.95 -1.76 18.88
C PHE A 3 8.96 -1.09 20.27
N ASP A 4 10.02 -0.36 20.62
CA ASP A 4 10.07 0.44 21.85
C ASP A 4 9.85 1.93 21.51
N PRO A 5 8.65 2.47 21.78
CA PRO A 5 8.35 3.88 21.53
C PRO A 5 9.15 4.84 22.42
N ALA A 6 9.77 4.35 23.51
CA ALA A 6 10.53 5.17 24.45
C ALA A 6 11.99 5.41 24.02
N THR A 7 12.51 4.63 23.07
CA THR A 7 13.90 4.74 22.58
C THR A 7 13.99 4.67 21.05
N PRO A 8 13.61 5.73 20.31
CA PRO A 8 13.48 5.71 18.86
C PRO A 8 14.79 5.45 18.08
N HIS A 9 15.96 5.59 18.70
CA HIS A 9 17.16 6.02 17.96
C HIS A 9 18.24 4.99 17.62
N HIS A 10 18.26 3.74 18.11
CA HIS A 10 19.52 2.98 17.98
C HIS A 10 19.48 1.51 17.52
N SER A 11 18.33 0.92 17.21
CA SER A 11 18.32 -0.43 16.61
C SER A 11 16.99 -0.79 15.95
N ASP A 12 16.33 0.15 15.27
CA ASP A 12 15.13 -0.24 14.54
C ASP A 12 15.53 -0.95 13.24
N SER A 13 15.12 -2.22 13.12
CA SER A 13 15.48 -3.14 12.03
C SER A 13 14.94 -2.71 10.65
N PHE A 14 14.25 -1.58 10.60
CA PHE A 14 13.61 -0.99 9.42
C PHE A 14 14.30 0.29 8.92
N LEU A 15 15.31 0.80 9.63
CA LEU A 15 16.06 2.01 9.28
C LEU A 15 17.57 1.72 9.21
N GLY A 16 18.27 2.38 8.29
CA GLY A 16 19.71 2.20 8.10
C GLY A 16 20.14 2.37 6.65
N SER A 17 21.31 1.86 6.30
CA SER A 17 21.70 1.71 4.90
C SER A 17 20.90 0.58 4.24
N PRO A 18 20.51 0.73 2.96
CA PRO A 18 19.82 -0.33 2.23
C PRO A 18 20.58 -1.66 2.29
N SER A 19 19.88 -2.74 2.60
CA SER A 19 20.44 -4.08 2.70
C SER A 19 19.37 -5.15 2.52
N ALA A 20 19.79 -6.36 2.15
CA ALA A 20 18.88 -7.49 1.99
C ALA A 20 18.16 -7.88 3.30
N GLU A 21 18.82 -7.68 4.45
CA GLU A 21 18.23 -7.93 5.77
C GLU A 21 17.12 -6.92 6.08
N LEU A 22 17.39 -5.63 5.85
CA LEU A 22 16.39 -4.56 6.03
C LEU A 22 15.19 -4.77 5.11
N ASP A 23 15.42 -5.16 3.85
CA ASP A 23 14.36 -5.49 2.91
C ASP A 23 13.54 -6.70 3.38
N ALA A 24 14.17 -7.73 3.94
CA ALA A 24 13.47 -8.89 4.49
C ALA A 24 12.58 -8.52 5.68
N ASN A 25 13.03 -7.61 6.54
CA ASN A 25 12.23 -7.09 7.64
C ASN A 25 10.99 -6.35 7.13
N TRP A 26 11.17 -5.41 6.19
CA TRP A 26 10.06 -4.70 5.56
C TRP A 26 9.08 -5.64 4.87
N ARG A 27 9.58 -6.64 4.12
CA ARG A 27 8.73 -7.65 3.48
C ARG A 27 7.87 -8.36 4.51
N LYS A 28 8.46 -8.84 5.60
CA LYS A 28 7.73 -9.55 6.67
C LYS A 28 6.63 -8.67 7.27
N LEU A 29 6.94 -7.41 7.56
CA LEU A 29 5.96 -6.46 8.13
C LEU A 29 4.79 -6.19 7.17
N LEU A 30 5.06 -6.15 5.86
CA LEU A 30 4.07 -5.82 4.84
C LEU A 30 3.28 -7.02 4.30
N LEU A 31 3.54 -8.24 4.79
CA LEU A 31 2.76 -9.43 4.41
C LEU A 31 1.26 -9.28 4.71
N THR A 32 0.93 -8.47 5.72
CA THR A 32 -0.44 -8.23 6.19
C THR A 32 -1.13 -7.07 5.48
N PHE A 33 -0.52 -6.53 4.41
CA PHE A 33 -1.09 -5.38 3.67
C PHE A 33 -2.42 -5.77 3.01
N TRP A 34 -2.51 -6.99 2.45
CA TRP A 34 -3.76 -7.56 1.95
C TRP A 34 -4.27 -8.62 2.92
N SER A 35 -5.45 -8.36 3.47
CA SER A 35 -6.12 -9.23 4.42
C SER A 35 -7.57 -9.45 4.00
N ARG A 36 -8.08 -10.64 4.31
CA ARG A 36 -9.52 -10.88 4.20
C ARG A 36 -10.23 -10.15 5.34
N LEU A 37 -11.06 -9.18 4.99
CA LEU A 37 -11.95 -8.54 5.95
C LEU A 37 -13.23 -9.37 6.09
N PRO A 38 -13.63 -9.77 7.32
CA PRO A 38 -14.89 -10.46 7.54
C PRO A 38 -16.09 -9.61 7.12
N ASP A 39 -17.18 -10.26 6.69
CA ASP A 39 -18.40 -9.58 6.26
C ASP A 39 -18.95 -8.61 7.31
N THR A 40 -18.83 -8.97 8.59
CA THR A 40 -19.25 -8.15 9.72
C THR A 40 -18.48 -6.84 9.81
N GLU A 41 -17.19 -6.84 9.44
CA GLU A 41 -16.35 -5.64 9.47
C GLU A 41 -16.64 -4.76 8.27
N ALA A 42 -16.77 -5.35 7.08
CA ALA A 42 -17.16 -4.62 5.88
C ALA A 42 -18.50 -3.88 6.08
N GLN A 43 -19.51 -4.55 6.65
CA GLN A 43 -20.81 -3.93 6.94
C GLN A 43 -20.74 -2.73 7.88
N ARG A 44 -19.74 -2.65 8.77
CA ARG A 44 -19.54 -1.49 9.65
C ARG A 44 -18.99 -0.27 8.91
N LEU A 45 -18.31 -0.48 7.78
CA LEU A 45 -17.70 0.59 6.98
C LEU A 45 -18.70 1.30 6.07
N GLY A 46 -19.94 0.80 5.97
CA GLY A 46 -21.02 1.40 5.19
C GLY A 46 -21.68 0.37 4.26
N PRO A 47 -22.48 0.81 3.28
CA PRO A 47 -22.99 -0.08 2.25
C PRO A 47 -21.82 -0.75 1.51
N ASN A 48 -21.76 -2.08 1.54
CA ASN A 48 -20.73 -2.90 0.88
C ASN A 48 -20.82 -2.88 -0.66
N SER A 49 -21.54 -1.93 -1.27
CA SER A 49 -21.95 -2.02 -2.68
C SER A 49 -20.79 -2.09 -3.66
N ASP A 50 -19.66 -1.48 -3.29
CA ASP A 50 -18.46 -1.40 -4.15
C ASP A 50 -17.26 -2.16 -3.56
N ALA A 51 -17.42 -2.83 -2.41
CA ALA A 51 -16.36 -3.64 -1.81
C ALA A 51 -16.16 -4.92 -2.64
N ILE A 52 -14.91 -5.31 -2.88
CA ILE A 52 -14.57 -6.47 -3.71
C ILE A 52 -14.69 -7.73 -2.85
N PRO A 53 -15.62 -8.66 -3.15
CA PRO A 53 -15.75 -9.90 -2.39
C PRO A 53 -14.61 -10.86 -2.72
N PHE A 54 -14.22 -11.66 -1.73
CA PHE A 54 -13.20 -12.68 -1.92
C PHE A 54 -13.76 -13.87 -2.72
N ASP A 55 -13.16 -14.16 -3.87
CA ASP A 55 -13.63 -15.19 -4.82
C ASP A 55 -13.07 -16.60 -4.51
N ASP A 56 -13.22 -17.08 -3.28
CA ASP A 56 -12.84 -18.45 -2.87
C ASP A 56 -13.97 -19.24 -2.19
N GLY A 57 -15.19 -18.70 -2.21
CA GLY A 57 -16.38 -19.33 -1.64
C GLY A 57 -16.43 -19.36 -0.11
N LYS A 58 -15.47 -18.76 0.60
CA LYS A 58 -15.46 -18.70 2.08
C LYS A 58 -15.96 -17.35 2.64
N GLY A 59 -16.42 -16.43 1.78
CA GLY A 59 -16.94 -15.11 2.18
C GLY A 59 -15.86 -14.10 2.58
N GLY A 60 -16.27 -12.88 2.93
CA GLY A 60 -15.38 -11.76 3.21
C GLY A 60 -15.02 -10.92 1.99
N PHE A 61 -14.26 -9.86 2.22
CA PHE A 61 -13.89 -8.84 1.24
C PHE A 61 -12.37 -8.65 1.19
N ASP A 62 -11.87 -8.30 0.01
CA ASP A 62 -10.49 -7.85 -0.19
C ASP A 62 -10.29 -6.50 0.50
N GLY A 63 -9.32 -6.43 1.40
CA GLY A 63 -9.01 -5.20 2.12
C GLY A 63 -7.65 -5.26 2.79
N GLY A 64 -7.46 -4.39 3.78
CA GLY A 64 -6.19 -4.29 4.51
C GLY A 64 -6.33 -3.42 5.74
N ILE A 65 -5.31 -3.46 6.60
CA ILE A 65 -5.25 -2.62 7.80
C ILE A 65 -4.59 -1.29 7.45
N ALA A 66 -5.24 -0.18 7.78
CA ALA A 66 -4.73 1.17 7.48
C ALA A 66 -3.30 1.43 8.01
N VAL A 67 -2.92 0.88 9.16
CA VAL A 67 -1.56 1.04 9.69
C VAL A 67 -0.51 0.33 8.84
N VAL A 68 -0.84 -0.80 8.22
CA VAL A 68 0.07 -1.52 7.32
C VAL A 68 0.21 -0.75 6.00
N HIS A 69 -0.87 -0.12 5.52
CA HIS A 69 -0.81 0.84 4.42
C HIS A 69 0.11 2.03 4.73
N ASN A 70 0.01 2.59 5.94
CA ASN A 70 0.90 3.65 6.39
C ASN A 70 2.36 3.18 6.45
N MET A 71 2.63 1.96 6.93
CA MET A 71 3.97 1.40 6.96
C MET A 71 4.54 1.16 5.54
N HIS A 72 3.72 0.74 4.58
CA HIS A 72 4.11 0.70 3.18
C HIS A 72 4.49 2.09 2.65
N CYS A 73 3.70 3.12 2.98
CA CYS A 73 3.99 4.49 2.59
C CYS A 73 5.34 4.96 3.16
N ILE A 74 5.63 4.63 4.42
CA ILE A 74 6.93 4.95 5.06
C ILE A 74 8.07 4.22 4.35
N ASN A 75 7.92 2.92 4.06
CA ASN A 75 8.90 2.15 3.30
C ASN A 75 9.15 2.74 1.91
N TYR A 76 8.08 3.15 1.20
CA TYR A 76 8.19 3.72 -0.13
C TYR A 76 8.91 5.08 -0.13
N ILE A 77 8.69 5.90 0.90
CA ILE A 77 9.46 7.13 1.12
C ILE A 77 10.94 6.80 1.36
N TYR A 78 11.24 5.83 2.23
CA TYR A 78 12.60 5.37 2.51
C TYR A 78 13.32 4.86 1.24
N GLN A 79 12.65 4.03 0.44
CA GLN A 79 13.19 3.53 -0.83
C GLN A 79 13.46 4.67 -1.82
N THR A 80 12.58 5.68 -1.85
CA THR A 80 12.75 6.83 -2.74
C THR A 80 13.95 7.70 -2.30
N ILE A 81 14.14 7.91 -0.99
CA ILE A 81 15.33 8.60 -0.46
C ILE A 81 16.61 7.85 -0.85
N ASN A 82 16.56 6.52 -0.84
CA ASN A 82 17.67 5.64 -1.23
C ASN A 82 17.57 5.19 -2.70
N GLY A 83 17.13 6.09 -3.58
CA GLY A 83 16.80 5.77 -4.97
C GLY A 83 17.96 5.20 -5.80
N ASP A 84 19.21 5.54 -5.47
CA ASP A 84 20.39 4.98 -6.13
C ASP A 84 20.49 3.46 -5.93
N TYR A 85 20.02 2.95 -4.80
CA TYR A 85 20.00 1.51 -4.50
C TYR A 85 18.74 0.83 -5.07
N TYR A 86 17.57 1.41 -4.81
CA TYR A 86 16.29 0.75 -5.13
C TYR A 86 15.85 0.97 -6.57
N PHE A 87 16.26 2.07 -7.20
CA PHE A 87 15.80 2.50 -8.52
C PHE A 87 16.96 3.00 -9.43
N PRO A 88 18.08 2.25 -9.57
CA PRO A 88 19.29 2.72 -10.24
C PRO A 88 19.10 3.11 -11.71
N ASN A 89 18.06 2.56 -12.37
CA ASN A 89 17.77 2.77 -13.79
C ASN A 89 16.37 3.36 -14.03
N ILE A 90 15.86 4.17 -13.09
CA ILE A 90 14.50 4.71 -13.17
C ILE A 90 14.34 5.70 -14.34
N THR A 91 13.36 5.43 -15.19
CA THR A 91 12.99 6.30 -16.32
C THR A 91 12.21 7.53 -15.85
N GLU A 92 12.16 8.60 -16.66
CA GLU A 92 11.36 9.79 -16.36
C GLU A 92 9.86 9.47 -16.20
N GLY A 93 9.33 8.53 -17.00
CA GLY A 93 7.95 8.06 -16.86
C GLY A 93 7.70 7.39 -15.50
N GLN A 94 8.64 6.57 -15.03
CA GLN A 94 8.56 5.93 -13.72
C GLN A 94 8.74 6.92 -12.58
N LYS A 95 9.63 7.92 -12.70
CA LYS A 95 9.76 9.01 -11.72
C LYS A 95 8.46 9.79 -11.56
N LYS A 96 7.74 10.07 -12.65
CA LYS A 96 6.43 10.74 -12.59
C LYS A 96 5.41 9.91 -11.82
N LYS A 97 5.36 8.58 -12.05
CA LYS A 97 4.50 7.66 -11.30
C LYS A 97 4.88 7.61 -9.83
N GLN A 98 6.17 7.50 -9.52
CA GLN A 98 6.69 7.54 -8.16
C GLN A 98 6.29 8.82 -7.42
N LYS A 99 6.39 9.98 -8.07
CA LYS A 99 5.96 11.26 -7.49
C LYS A 99 4.45 11.29 -7.19
N SER A 100 3.63 10.75 -8.08
CA SER A 100 2.18 10.61 -7.86
C SER A 100 1.90 9.71 -6.65
N HIS A 101 2.59 8.57 -6.57
CA HIS A 101 2.45 7.62 -5.48
C HIS A 101 2.91 8.24 -4.14
N LEU A 102 4.04 8.95 -4.10
CA LEU A 102 4.48 9.69 -2.91
C LEU A 102 3.47 10.72 -2.45
N SER A 103 2.81 11.41 -3.38
CA SER A 103 1.77 12.40 -3.03
C SER A 103 0.57 11.72 -2.35
N HIS A 104 0.18 10.55 -2.85
CA HIS A 104 -0.84 9.68 -2.22
C HIS A 104 -0.39 9.20 -0.82
N CYS A 105 0.84 8.71 -0.71
CA CYS A 105 1.43 8.29 0.56
C CYS A 105 1.39 9.41 1.61
N LEU A 106 1.84 10.61 1.25
CA LEU A 106 1.84 11.77 2.14
C LEU A 106 0.43 12.20 2.55
N TYR A 107 -0.53 12.13 1.63
CA TYR A 107 -1.93 12.41 1.94
C TYR A 107 -2.47 11.44 3.01
N HIS A 108 -2.27 10.14 2.84
CA HIS A 108 -2.76 9.13 3.78
C HIS A 108 -2.06 9.21 5.14
N LEU A 109 -0.73 9.37 5.16
CA LEU A 109 0.03 9.56 6.40
C LEU A 109 -0.44 10.81 7.16
N MET A 110 -0.65 11.93 6.45
CA MET A 110 -1.20 13.15 7.05
C MET A 110 -2.62 12.92 7.57
N SER A 111 -3.48 12.24 6.82
CA SER A 111 -4.84 11.93 7.24
C SER A 111 -4.85 11.07 8.49
N SER A 112 -4.03 10.02 8.54
CA SER A 112 -3.90 9.17 9.72
C SER A 112 -3.37 9.94 10.93
N ALA A 113 -2.36 10.79 10.75
CA ALA A 113 -1.85 11.64 11.84
C ALA A 113 -2.91 12.62 12.38
N LYS A 114 -3.80 13.13 11.53
CA LYS A 114 -4.92 13.99 11.96
C LYS A 114 -6.02 13.20 12.67
N CYS A 115 -6.35 12.01 12.18
CA CYS A 115 -7.37 11.15 12.77
C CYS A 115 -6.92 10.54 14.11
N GLN A 116 -5.63 10.23 14.23
CA GLN A 116 -5.00 9.66 15.41
C GLN A 116 -3.97 10.66 15.95
N ALA A 117 -4.45 11.87 16.26
CA ALA A 117 -3.60 12.96 16.72
C ALA A 117 -2.89 12.61 18.03
N ASP A 118 -1.56 12.60 17.99
CA ASP A 118 -0.75 12.36 19.17
C ASP A 118 -0.57 13.66 19.97
N MET A 119 -1.26 13.72 21.11
CA MET A 119 -1.28 14.89 21.99
C MET A 119 -0.16 14.87 23.05
N THR A 120 0.78 13.93 22.95
CA THR A 120 1.88 13.83 23.92
C THR A 120 2.78 15.07 23.83
N PRO A 121 2.95 15.84 24.92
CA PRO A 121 3.77 17.05 24.89
C PRO A 121 5.24 16.70 24.67
N VAL A 122 5.90 17.51 23.84
CA VAL A 122 7.34 17.43 23.57
C VAL A 122 7.99 18.74 23.94
N LEU A 123 9.15 18.67 24.59
CA LEU A 123 9.92 19.85 25.01
C LEU A 123 11.06 20.10 24.03
N LEU A 124 11.54 21.34 23.99
CA LEU A 124 12.79 21.69 23.33
C LEU A 124 13.96 21.56 24.31
N HIS A 125 15.12 21.13 23.83
CA HIS A 125 16.38 21.19 24.57
C HIS A 125 17.52 21.72 23.70
N TRP A 126 18.65 22.04 24.33
CA TRP A 126 19.89 22.39 23.63
C TRP A 126 20.81 21.18 23.55
N THR A 127 21.37 20.93 22.38
CA THR A 127 22.44 19.96 22.14
C THR A 127 23.75 20.69 21.91
N VAL A 128 24.88 19.98 21.98
CA VAL A 128 26.21 20.58 21.72
C VAL A 128 26.48 20.76 20.22
N ASP A 129 25.79 20.00 19.38
CA ASP A 129 26.05 19.93 17.94
C ASP A 129 25.14 20.85 17.11
N ASP A 130 24.04 21.35 17.69
CA ASP A 130 23.08 22.21 16.99
C ASP A 130 23.14 23.66 17.47
N HIS A 131 23.05 24.60 16.52
CA HIS A 131 22.97 26.04 16.80
C HIS A 131 21.55 26.50 17.18
N VAL A 132 20.58 25.58 17.19
CA VAL A 132 19.16 25.83 17.50
C VAL A 132 18.64 24.75 18.43
N PRO A 133 17.64 25.02 19.29
CA PRO A 133 17.12 24.00 20.18
C PRO A 133 16.33 22.97 19.37
N VAL A 134 16.45 21.69 19.74
CA VAL A 134 15.82 20.55 19.05
C VAL A 134 14.76 19.89 19.94
N LEU A 135 13.88 19.10 19.33
CA LEU A 135 12.85 18.34 20.04
C LEU A 135 13.48 17.24 20.89
N LYS A 136 13.16 17.23 22.18
CA LYS A 136 13.56 16.18 23.11
C LYS A 136 12.54 15.04 23.05
N TRP A 137 12.87 13.98 22.33
CA TRP A 137 12.06 12.76 22.27
C TRP A 137 12.36 11.79 23.42
N ASP A 138 13.57 11.80 23.96
CA ASP A 138 13.97 10.90 25.05
C ASP A 138 13.13 11.10 26.31
N GLY A 139 12.54 9.99 26.78
CA GLY A 139 11.68 9.98 27.97
C GLY A 139 10.27 10.50 27.74
N VAL A 140 9.88 10.80 26.50
CA VAL A 140 8.49 11.11 26.13
C VAL A 140 7.66 9.84 26.24
N GLN A 141 6.79 9.78 27.23
CA GLN A 141 5.90 8.63 27.44
C GLN A 141 4.70 8.70 26.50
N ARG A 142 4.49 7.65 25.70
CA ARG A 142 3.37 7.52 24.77
C ARG A 142 2.60 6.24 25.05
N SER A 143 1.29 6.26 24.82
CA SER A 143 0.50 5.04 24.78
C SER A 143 0.54 4.47 23.37
N CYS A 144 1.02 3.24 23.24
CA CYS A 144 1.10 2.56 21.96
C CYS A 144 0.16 1.37 21.91
N VAL A 145 -0.26 1.04 20.69
CA VAL A 145 -0.92 -0.23 20.39
C VAL A 145 0.03 -1.38 20.73
N ASP A 146 -0.53 -2.48 21.22
CA ASP A 146 0.20 -3.75 21.30
C ASP A 146 0.49 -4.25 19.87
N TRP A 147 1.71 -3.94 19.42
CA TRP A 147 2.17 -4.22 18.07
C TRP A 147 2.22 -5.72 17.77
N GLU A 148 2.60 -6.54 18.76
CA GLU A 148 2.70 -7.98 18.57
C GLU A 148 1.31 -8.59 18.36
N SER A 149 0.33 -8.21 19.18
CA SER A 149 -1.05 -8.63 19.01
C SER A 149 -1.64 -8.20 17.66
N LEU A 150 -1.35 -6.98 17.22
CA LEU A 150 -1.78 -6.49 15.90
C LEU A 150 -1.17 -7.31 14.75
N MET A 151 0.14 -7.53 14.78
CA MET A 151 0.82 -8.28 13.71
C MET A 151 0.39 -9.74 13.68
N LYS A 152 0.17 -10.36 14.85
CA LYS A 152 -0.38 -11.71 14.94
C LYS A 152 -1.77 -11.80 14.31
N TRP A 153 -2.65 -10.84 14.59
CA TRP A 153 -3.95 -10.77 13.93
C TRP A 153 -3.80 -10.65 12.41
N GLY A 154 -2.91 -9.76 11.95
CA GLY A 154 -2.65 -9.56 10.53
C GLY A 154 -2.17 -10.84 9.84
N ASP A 155 -1.25 -11.58 10.47
CA ASP A 155 -0.73 -12.84 9.94
C ASP A 155 -1.83 -13.90 9.79
N GLU A 156 -2.71 -14.04 10.78
CA GLU A 156 -3.86 -14.96 10.78
C GLU A 156 -4.88 -14.65 9.66
N HIS A 157 -4.96 -13.40 9.21
CA HIS A 157 -5.92 -12.91 8.20
C HIS A 157 -5.28 -12.57 6.85
N SER A 158 -3.95 -12.73 6.73
CA SER A 158 -3.21 -12.46 5.51
C SER A 158 -3.58 -13.45 4.39
N MET A 159 -3.72 -12.93 3.16
CA MET A 159 -4.33 -13.71 2.09
C MET A 159 -3.38 -14.71 1.42
N THR A 160 -2.05 -14.51 1.45
CA THR A 160 -1.00 -15.53 1.25
C THR A 160 0.39 -14.90 1.45
N HIS A 161 1.38 -15.69 1.89
CA HIS A 161 2.80 -15.33 2.02
C HIS A 161 3.47 -15.14 0.64
N SER A 162 3.04 -14.16 -0.16
CA SER A 162 3.66 -13.88 -1.45
C SER A 162 4.84 -12.91 -1.24
N GLU A 163 6.04 -13.33 -1.65
CA GLU A 163 7.29 -12.54 -1.54
C GLU A 163 7.27 -11.22 -2.33
N THR A 164 6.33 -11.11 -3.25
CA THR A 164 5.89 -9.91 -3.94
C THR A 164 4.46 -9.67 -3.50
N MET A 165 4.04 -8.43 -3.18
CA MET A 165 2.63 -8.11 -2.87
C MET A 165 1.71 -8.98 -3.73
N PRO A 166 0.78 -9.79 -3.17
CA PRO A 166 -0.07 -10.66 -3.96
C PRO A 166 -0.74 -9.75 -4.97
N SER A 167 -0.23 -9.87 -6.19
CA SER A 167 -0.33 -8.78 -7.12
C SER A 167 -1.80 -8.58 -7.41
N VAL A 168 -2.21 -7.32 -7.47
CA VAL A 168 -3.40 -6.84 -8.18
C VAL A 168 -3.74 -7.69 -9.43
N SER A 169 -2.70 -8.30 -10.02
CA SER A 169 -2.73 -9.37 -11.00
C SER A 169 -3.75 -10.51 -10.84
N LYS A 170 -4.14 -10.91 -9.63
CA LYS A 170 -5.14 -11.99 -9.44
C LYS A 170 -6.54 -11.51 -9.07
N MET A 171 -6.79 -10.21 -9.02
CA MET A 171 -8.14 -9.69 -8.80
C MET A 171 -8.93 -9.69 -10.11
N LYS A 172 -10.11 -10.30 -10.09
CA LYS A 172 -11.03 -10.35 -11.22
C LYS A 172 -11.94 -9.12 -11.18
N HIS A 173 -11.72 -8.19 -12.09
CA HIS A 173 -12.63 -7.08 -12.28
C HIS A 173 -13.97 -7.59 -12.88
N PRO A 174 -15.12 -7.14 -12.37
CA PRO A 174 -16.44 -7.64 -12.80
C PRO A 174 -16.73 -7.40 -14.29
N ILE A 175 -16.09 -6.38 -14.87
CA ILE A 175 -16.17 -6.08 -16.30
C ILE A 175 -15.00 -6.70 -17.08
N TYR A 176 -13.78 -6.80 -16.54
CA TYR A 176 -12.58 -7.07 -17.36
C TYR A 176 -11.98 -8.47 -17.20
N GLY A 177 -12.50 -9.27 -16.28
CA GLY A 177 -11.77 -10.45 -15.84
C GLY A 177 -10.51 -10.04 -15.07
N PHE A 178 -9.48 -10.88 -15.03
CA PHE A 178 -8.31 -10.58 -14.20
C PHE A 178 -7.45 -9.48 -14.81
N ILE A 179 -7.12 -8.44 -14.04
CA ILE A 179 -6.21 -7.38 -14.48
C ILE A 179 -4.80 -7.72 -14.01
N LEU A 180 -3.93 -8.21 -14.91
CA LEU A 180 -2.50 -8.41 -14.63
C LEU A 180 -1.81 -7.05 -14.51
N ALA A 181 -1.70 -6.56 -13.29
CA ALA A 181 -0.86 -5.42 -12.96
C ALA A 181 0.37 -5.87 -12.18
N ASN A 182 1.51 -5.25 -12.47
CA ASN A 182 2.74 -5.44 -11.72
C ASN A 182 2.61 -4.88 -10.28
N ALA A 183 3.66 -5.00 -9.47
CA ALA A 183 3.63 -4.55 -8.07
C ALA A 183 3.34 -3.04 -7.93
N GLU A 184 3.57 -2.24 -8.97
CA GLU A 184 3.28 -0.81 -9.02
C GLU A 184 1.90 -0.48 -9.61
N GLY A 185 1.04 -1.49 -9.84
CA GLY A 185 -0.29 -1.28 -10.42
C GLY A 185 -0.27 -0.98 -11.93
N VAL A 186 0.86 -1.19 -12.60
CA VAL A 186 0.99 -0.99 -14.05
C VAL A 186 0.54 -2.24 -14.78
N VAL A 187 -0.45 -2.09 -15.66
CA VAL A 187 -0.92 -3.14 -16.55
C VAL A 187 0.02 -3.25 -17.75
N ASP A 188 0.54 -4.44 -18.02
CA ASP A 188 1.14 -4.74 -19.31
C ASP A 188 0.02 -5.00 -20.32
N PHE A 189 -0.29 -3.99 -21.13
CA PHE A 189 -1.38 -4.06 -22.11
C PHE A 189 -1.10 -5.01 -23.27
N GLU A 190 0.18 -5.27 -23.57
CA GLU A 190 0.55 -6.22 -24.61
C GLU A 190 0.21 -7.63 -24.12
N GLU A 191 0.64 -7.98 -22.91
CA GLU A 191 0.31 -9.27 -22.28
C GLU A 191 -1.21 -9.40 -22.02
N PHE A 192 -1.83 -8.36 -21.47
CA PHE A 192 -3.25 -8.36 -21.13
C PHE A 192 -4.13 -8.56 -22.37
N SER A 193 -3.83 -7.88 -23.48
CA SER A 193 -4.62 -7.97 -24.71
C SER A 193 -4.61 -9.38 -25.30
N GLN A 194 -3.53 -10.15 -25.13
CA GLN A 194 -3.41 -11.49 -25.71
C GLN A 194 -4.15 -12.59 -24.93
N ARG A 195 -4.72 -12.25 -23.78
CA ARG A 195 -5.32 -13.25 -22.90
C ARG A 195 -6.61 -13.84 -23.47
N PRO A 196 -6.81 -15.18 -23.39
CA PRO A 196 -8.01 -15.83 -23.92
C PRO A 196 -9.33 -15.31 -23.32
N ASP A 197 -9.34 -15.00 -22.02
CA ASP A 197 -10.52 -14.52 -21.31
C ASP A 197 -10.86 -13.07 -21.66
N TYR A 198 -9.86 -12.18 -21.75
CA TYR A 198 -10.07 -10.81 -22.24
C TYR A 198 -10.52 -10.81 -23.71
N GLN A 199 -9.87 -11.62 -24.55
CA GLN A 199 -10.24 -11.79 -25.97
C GLN A 199 -11.68 -12.28 -26.14
N GLN A 200 -12.13 -13.20 -25.29
CA GLN A 200 -13.52 -13.66 -25.28
C GLN A 200 -14.47 -12.54 -24.86
N TRP A 201 -14.18 -11.86 -23.75
CA TRP A 201 -15.00 -10.76 -23.27
C TRP A 201 -15.11 -9.62 -24.29
N ALA A 202 -14.00 -9.20 -24.90
CA ALA A 202 -13.97 -8.14 -25.90
C ALA A 202 -14.86 -8.48 -27.11
N ARG A 203 -14.84 -9.76 -27.56
CA ARG A 203 -15.77 -10.24 -28.60
C ARG A 203 -17.23 -10.18 -28.16
N GLU A 204 -17.54 -10.55 -26.92
CA GLU A 204 -18.90 -10.47 -26.36
C GLU A 204 -19.39 -9.01 -26.26
N GLN A 205 -18.49 -8.05 -26.08
CA GLN A 205 -18.79 -6.61 -26.09
C GLN A 205 -18.75 -5.96 -27.49
N GLY A 206 -18.42 -6.70 -28.54
CA GLY A 206 -18.30 -6.16 -29.90
C GLY A 206 -17.10 -5.21 -30.09
N MET A 207 -16.06 -5.34 -29.27
CA MET A 207 -14.83 -4.55 -29.31
C MET A 207 -13.71 -5.28 -30.05
N GLU A 208 -12.81 -4.53 -30.69
CA GLU A 208 -11.52 -5.06 -31.09
C GLU A 208 -10.67 -5.30 -29.83
N ALA A 209 -10.01 -6.46 -29.76
CA ALA A 209 -9.24 -6.88 -28.59
C ALA A 209 -7.75 -6.49 -28.73
N SER A 210 -7.49 -5.31 -29.31
CA SER A 210 -6.13 -4.78 -29.47
C SER A 210 -5.60 -4.24 -28.14
N LYS A 211 -4.28 -4.04 -28.06
CA LYS A 211 -3.68 -3.37 -26.89
C LYS A 211 -4.13 -1.92 -26.76
N GLU A 212 -4.31 -1.22 -27.89
CA GLU A 212 -4.77 0.17 -27.90
C GLU A 212 -6.21 0.28 -27.40
N ASP A 213 -7.06 -0.69 -27.73
CA ASP A 213 -8.43 -0.79 -27.22
C ASP A 213 -8.45 -1.10 -25.73
N ALA A 214 -7.63 -2.05 -25.28
CA ALA A 214 -7.48 -2.38 -23.87
C ALA A 214 -7.03 -1.16 -23.04
N ALA A 215 -6.02 -0.42 -23.54
CA ALA A 215 -5.52 0.78 -22.90
C ALA A 215 -6.58 1.89 -22.84
N ARG A 216 -7.17 2.24 -23.99
CA ARG A 216 -8.18 3.29 -24.09
C ARG A 216 -9.40 3.01 -23.21
N PHE A 217 -9.85 1.76 -23.15
CA PHE A 217 -11.03 1.41 -22.36
C PHE A 217 -10.74 1.45 -20.85
N LEU A 218 -9.58 0.94 -20.39
CA LEU A 218 -9.20 1.03 -18.97
C LEU A 218 -8.98 2.49 -18.55
N GLU A 219 -8.40 3.33 -19.41
CA GLU A 219 -8.26 4.76 -19.15
C GLU A 219 -9.61 5.50 -19.07
N GLU A 220 -10.51 5.25 -20.02
CA GLU A 220 -11.86 5.83 -19.99
C GLU A 220 -12.68 5.37 -18.79
N PHE A 221 -12.55 4.11 -18.40
CA PHE A 221 -13.21 3.57 -17.23
C PHE A 221 -12.67 4.19 -15.94
N ALA A 222 -11.35 4.25 -15.78
CA ALA A 222 -10.72 4.91 -14.62
C ALA A 222 -11.18 6.37 -14.51
N ARG A 223 -11.29 7.07 -15.65
CA ARG A 223 -11.87 8.42 -15.71
C ARG A 223 -13.32 8.46 -15.21
N LYS A 224 -14.19 7.58 -15.71
CA LYS A 224 -15.61 7.52 -15.31
C LYS A 224 -15.81 7.12 -13.84
N GLN A 225 -14.96 6.26 -13.29
CA GLN A 225 -14.98 5.90 -11.87
C GLN A 225 -14.60 7.10 -10.99
N ASN A 226 -13.53 7.81 -11.34
CA ASN A 226 -13.13 9.01 -10.62
C ASN A 226 -14.22 10.09 -10.65
N GLU A 227 -14.95 10.24 -11.75
CA GLU A 227 -16.09 11.17 -11.87
C GLU A 227 -17.24 10.80 -10.90
N ARG A 228 -17.46 9.52 -10.61
CA ARG A 228 -18.50 9.06 -9.66
C ARG A 228 -18.14 9.29 -8.20
N HIS A 229 -16.85 9.27 -7.85
CA HIS A 229 -16.37 9.47 -6.48
C HIS A 229 -16.24 10.94 -6.07
N HIS A 230 -16.47 11.89 -6.99
CA HIS A 230 -16.47 13.33 -6.73
C HIS A 230 -17.87 13.94 -6.57
N HIS A 231 -18.90 13.11 -6.43
CA HIS A 231 -20.29 13.49 -6.12
C HIS A 231 -20.72 12.95 -4.76
#